data_AF-A0A6L6QPU1-F1
#
_entry.id   AF-A0A6L6QPU1-F1
#
_cell.length_a   1.000
_cell.length_b   1.000
_cell.length_c   1.000
_cell.angle_alpha   90.00
_cell.angle_beta   90.00
_cell.angle_gamma   90.00
#
_symmetry.space_group_name_H-M   'P 1'
#
loop_
_entity.id
_entity.type
_entity.pdbx_description
1 polymer ?
#
loop_
_entity_poly.entity_id
_entity_poly.type
_entity_poly.pdbx_seq_one_letter_code
_entity_poly.pdbx_strand_id
1 'polypeptide(L)'
;MSHSSALTLPSWPESTRGIPNIVLRSALCAAIGKGKRVYFERELLASYKNFSILYTGQQLDQGDLSVWLMILHYARLQRARAGEAFRFTAYSMLTALRKTDTGGNRAVLHRRLLRLKANSVEIVHDHRSYVGSLLAFFERDQGTGEYVVVLDPQLVPFFGQDQFTRLNWEVRLDLEGKPLAQWVFAFYESHAVPYKMQVTSLLRLSGSKNSNCRSATQKLNRVCVC
;
A
#
# COMPACT_ATOMS: atom_id res chain seq x y z
N MET A 1 2.36 -7.83 -32.48
CA MET A 1 1.11 -7.12 -32.14
C MET A 1 1.41 -6.20 -30.97
N SER A 2 1.50 -4.90 -31.23
CA SER A 2 1.78 -3.86 -30.24
C SER A 2 0.57 -3.71 -29.32
N HIS A 3 0.60 -4.35 -28.16
CA HIS A 3 -0.31 -3.98 -27.08
C HIS A 3 0.02 -2.55 -26.69
N SER A 4 -0.85 -1.61 -27.07
CA SER A 4 -0.86 -0.28 -26.47
C SER A 4 -1.22 -0.49 -25.01
N SER A 5 -0.21 -0.68 -24.16
CA SER A 5 -0.39 -0.83 -22.72
C SER A 5 -0.97 0.47 -22.21
N ALA A 6 -2.26 0.45 -21.85
CA ALA A 6 -2.90 1.60 -21.23
C ALA A 6 -2.06 2.00 -20.00
N LEU A 7 -1.48 3.19 -20.04
CA LEU A 7 -0.69 3.76 -18.93
C LEU A 7 -1.60 4.37 -17.84
N THR A 8 -2.91 4.29 -18.01
CA THR A 8 -3.88 4.87 -17.07
C THR A 8 -4.30 3.81 -16.06
N LEU A 9 -4.36 4.19 -14.77
CA LEU A 9 -4.97 3.37 -13.74
C LEU A 9 -6.46 3.11 -14.05
N PRO A 10 -7.02 1.95 -13.67
CA PRO A 10 -8.45 1.71 -13.83
C PRO A 10 -9.25 2.72 -12.98
N SER A 11 -10.49 2.94 -13.37
CA SER A 11 -11.40 3.77 -12.58
C SER A 11 -11.99 2.96 -11.41
N TRP A 12 -12.23 3.65 -10.28
CA TRP A 12 -12.97 3.12 -9.14
C TRP A 12 -13.79 4.23 -8.47
N PRO A 13 -14.87 3.88 -7.73
CA PRO A 13 -15.70 4.85 -7.02
C PRO A 13 -14.93 5.68 -5.99
N GLU A 14 -15.41 6.88 -5.70
CA GLU A 14 -14.80 7.81 -4.74
C GLU A 14 -14.66 7.24 -3.33
N SER A 15 -15.60 6.39 -2.92
CA SER A 15 -15.60 5.70 -1.63
C SER A 15 -14.51 4.63 -1.51
N THR A 16 -13.79 4.31 -2.60
CA THR A 16 -12.84 3.20 -2.65
C THR A 16 -11.45 3.61 -3.12
N ARG A 17 -10.44 2.81 -2.77
CA ARG A 17 -9.05 2.96 -3.26
C ARG A 17 -8.61 1.66 -3.94
N GLY A 18 -8.19 1.77 -5.20
CA GLY A 18 -7.67 0.65 -5.98
C GLY A 18 -6.21 0.34 -5.65
N ILE A 19 -5.88 -0.95 -5.53
CA ILE A 19 -4.52 -1.42 -5.24
C ILE A 19 -4.33 -2.85 -5.74
N PRO A 20 -3.14 -3.21 -6.28
CA PRO A 20 -2.88 -4.57 -6.74
C PRO A 20 -3.02 -5.60 -5.62
N ASN A 21 -3.63 -6.74 -5.94
CA ASN A 21 -3.87 -7.84 -4.99
C ASN A 21 -2.58 -8.36 -4.37
N ILE A 22 -1.49 -8.34 -5.14
CA ILE A 22 -0.16 -8.78 -4.69
C ILE A 22 0.34 -8.00 -3.46
N VAL A 23 0.00 -6.70 -3.39
CA VAL A 23 0.36 -5.83 -2.26
C VAL A 23 -0.42 -6.24 -1.01
N LEU A 24 -1.72 -6.49 -1.17
CA LEU A 24 -2.63 -6.81 -0.06
C LEU A 24 -2.44 -8.22 0.49
N ARG A 25 -1.84 -9.09 -0.31
CA ARG A 25 -1.63 -10.49 0.02
C ARG A 25 -0.18 -10.83 0.34
N SER A 26 0.60 -9.83 0.77
CA SER A 26 2.00 -9.98 1.14
C SER A 26 2.38 -9.12 2.34
N ALA A 27 3.61 -9.33 2.83
CA ALA A 27 4.23 -8.56 3.90
C ALA A 27 4.85 -7.23 3.41
N LEU A 28 4.64 -6.83 2.15
CA LEU A 28 5.21 -5.61 1.57
C LEU A 28 4.92 -4.38 2.44
N CYS A 29 3.66 -4.21 2.86
CA CYS A 29 3.27 -3.21 3.84
C CYS A 29 2.85 -3.90 5.15
N ALA A 30 3.81 -4.12 6.05
CA ALA A 30 3.63 -5.01 7.18
C ALA A 30 2.68 -4.46 8.27
N ALA A 31 2.00 -5.37 8.97
CA ALA A 31 1.18 -5.12 10.15
C ALA A 31 2.04 -4.89 11.41
N ILE A 32 2.84 -3.84 11.38
CA ILE A 32 3.76 -3.46 12.47
C ILE A 32 3.34 -2.12 13.10
N GLY A 33 3.66 -1.97 14.39
CA GLY A 33 3.45 -0.72 15.12
C GLY A 33 4.59 0.29 14.92
N LYS A 34 4.52 1.40 15.66
CA LYS A 34 5.61 2.38 15.75
C LYS A 34 6.88 1.73 16.30
N GLY A 35 8.05 2.22 15.88
CA GLY A 35 9.34 1.78 16.41
C GLY A 35 10.42 1.66 15.34
N LYS A 36 11.52 0.98 15.71
CA LYS A 36 12.66 0.74 14.80
C LYS A 36 12.21 -0.09 13.60
N ARG A 37 12.47 0.44 12.41
CA ARG A 37 12.24 -0.21 11.13
C ARG A 37 13.48 -1.00 10.73
N VAL A 38 13.27 -2.18 10.17
CA VAL A 38 14.34 -2.98 9.57
C VAL A 38 14.63 -2.40 8.18
N TYR A 39 15.89 -2.43 7.77
CA TYR A 39 16.28 -2.24 6.38
C TYR A 39 16.47 -3.63 5.78
N PHE A 40 15.88 -3.87 4.62
CA PHE A 40 15.98 -5.12 3.90
C PHE A 40 16.89 -4.95 2.70
N GLU A 41 17.73 -5.96 2.45
CA GLU A 41 18.61 -6.04 1.30
C GLU A 41 18.21 -7.26 0.46
N ARG A 42 17.37 -7.02 -0.55
CA ARG A 42 16.83 -8.04 -1.47
C ARG A 42 16.23 -9.25 -0.74
N GLU A 43 15.37 -8.97 0.24
CA GLU A 43 14.75 -10.00 1.07
C GLU A 43 13.46 -10.53 0.46
N LEU A 44 13.26 -11.86 0.51
CA LEU A 44 12.02 -12.49 0.06
C LEU A 44 10.93 -12.27 1.11
N LEU A 45 9.93 -11.47 0.77
CA LEU A 45 8.81 -11.19 1.65
C LEU A 45 7.79 -12.33 1.64
N ALA A 46 7.18 -12.58 2.79
CA ALA A 46 6.07 -13.51 2.89
C ALA A 46 4.92 -13.06 1.98
N SER A 47 4.50 -13.94 1.07
CA SER A 47 3.44 -13.70 0.10
C SER A 47 2.48 -14.88 0.05
N TYR A 48 1.21 -14.59 -0.26
CA TYR A 48 0.23 -15.63 -0.56
C TYR A 48 0.47 -16.18 -1.99
N LYS A 49 -0.07 -17.36 -2.27
CA LYS A 49 0.25 -18.22 -3.42
C LYS A 49 0.43 -17.49 -4.77
N ASN A 50 1.32 -18.04 -5.61
CA ASN A 50 1.55 -17.70 -7.03
C ASN A 50 2.22 -16.34 -7.30
N PHE A 51 2.75 -15.67 -6.27
CA PHE A 51 3.58 -14.48 -6.47
C PHE A 51 4.71 -14.42 -5.43
N SER A 52 5.84 -13.88 -5.86
CA SER A 52 6.98 -13.59 -4.99
C SER A 52 7.34 -12.12 -5.05
N ILE A 53 7.73 -11.57 -3.90
CA ILE A 53 8.22 -10.20 -3.79
C ILE A 53 9.60 -10.25 -3.14
N LEU A 54 10.64 -9.81 -3.86
CA LEU A 54 11.91 -9.44 -3.23
C LEU A 54 11.87 -7.93 -2.97
N TYR A 55 12.41 -7.52 -1.83
CA TYR A 55 12.33 -6.13 -1.39
C TYR A 55 13.67 -5.61 -0.87
N THR A 56 14.04 -4.43 -1.36
CA THR A 56 15.17 -3.66 -0.85
C THR A 56 14.67 -2.30 -0.38
N GLY A 57 15.02 -1.91 0.84
CA GLY A 57 14.63 -0.62 1.41
C GLY A 57 14.21 -0.70 2.88
N GLN A 58 13.78 0.44 3.42
CA GLN A 58 13.27 0.50 4.79
C GLN A 58 11.85 -0.09 4.85
N GLN A 59 11.63 -1.04 5.76
CA GLN A 59 10.36 -1.73 5.98
C GLN A 59 9.14 -0.78 5.96
N LEU A 60 8.19 -1.06 5.06
CA LEU A 60 6.93 -0.34 4.97
C LEU A 60 5.91 -0.90 5.98
N ASP A 61 5.01 -0.05 6.43
CA ASP A 61 3.90 -0.40 7.33
C ASP A 61 2.52 -0.09 6.70
N GLN A 62 1.45 -0.36 7.45
CA GLN A 62 0.09 -0.05 7.02
C GLN A 62 -0.22 1.44 6.81
N GLY A 63 0.50 2.34 7.48
CA GLY A 63 0.38 3.77 7.22
C GLY A 63 1.08 4.19 5.92
N ASP A 64 2.16 3.50 5.53
CA ASP A 64 2.81 3.68 4.22
C ASP A 64 1.84 3.23 3.11
N LEU A 65 1.13 2.11 3.32
CA LEU A 65 0.07 1.66 2.42
C LEU A 65 -1.09 2.66 2.31
N SER A 66 -1.55 3.25 3.42
CA SER A 66 -2.62 4.26 3.39
C SER A 66 -2.22 5.51 2.59
N VAL A 67 -0.96 5.96 2.71
CA VAL A 67 -0.44 7.04 1.87
C VAL A 67 -0.40 6.62 0.41
N TRP A 68 0.12 5.43 0.10
CA TRP A 68 0.21 4.97 -1.29
C TRP A 68 -1.15 4.79 -1.96
N LEU A 69 -2.14 4.24 -1.25
CA LEU A 69 -3.54 4.16 -1.70
C LEU A 69 -4.10 5.53 -2.09
N MET A 70 -3.82 6.57 -1.29
CA MET A 70 -4.26 7.92 -1.61
C MET A 70 -3.49 8.54 -2.78
N ILE A 71 -2.20 8.24 -2.94
CA ILE A 71 -1.43 8.68 -4.11
C ILE A 71 -2.02 8.11 -5.41
N LEU A 72 -2.30 6.80 -5.44
CA LEU A 72 -2.95 6.14 -6.58
C LEU A 72 -4.34 6.77 -6.86
N HIS A 73 -5.07 7.09 -5.79
CA HIS A 73 -6.37 7.75 -5.90
C HIS A 73 -6.26 9.18 -6.46
N TYR A 74 -5.25 9.96 -6.07
CA TYR A 74 -5.01 11.30 -6.63
C TYR A 74 -4.60 11.26 -8.09
N ALA A 75 -3.76 10.30 -8.49
CA ALA A 75 -3.43 10.09 -9.90
C ALA A 75 -4.70 9.84 -10.74
N ARG A 76 -5.60 8.97 -10.25
CA ARG A 76 -6.91 8.73 -10.87
C ARG A 76 -7.76 10.00 -10.96
N LEU A 77 -7.90 10.76 -9.86
CA LEU A 77 -8.71 11.98 -9.82
C LEU A 77 -8.23 13.03 -10.83
N GLN A 78 -6.91 13.18 -10.96
CA GLN A 78 -6.30 14.11 -11.91
C GLN A 78 -6.17 13.54 -13.32
N ARG A 79 -6.65 12.30 -13.55
CA ARG A 79 -6.54 11.57 -14.83
C ARG A 79 -5.10 11.47 -15.34
N ALA A 80 -4.13 11.49 -14.44
CA ALA A 80 -2.72 11.39 -14.77
C ALA A 80 -2.40 9.99 -15.30
N ARG A 81 -1.67 9.92 -16.42
CA ARG A 81 -1.12 8.65 -16.89
C ARG A 81 0.11 8.30 -16.04
N ALA A 82 0.36 7.02 -15.83
CA ALA A 82 1.63 6.61 -15.22
C ALA A 82 2.79 7.08 -16.10
N GLY A 83 3.85 7.59 -15.47
CA GLY A 83 4.91 8.35 -16.15
C GLY A 83 4.68 9.86 -16.19
N GLU A 84 3.45 10.36 -15.98
CA GLU A 84 3.17 11.79 -15.86
C GLU A 84 3.21 12.24 -14.39
N ALA A 85 3.62 13.49 -14.19
CA ALA A 85 3.62 14.11 -12.87
C ALA A 85 2.22 14.61 -12.49
N PHE A 86 1.85 14.42 -11.23
CA PHE A 86 0.64 15.01 -10.63
C PHE A 86 0.96 15.54 -9.24
N ARG A 87 0.08 16.39 -8.72
CA ARG A 87 0.36 17.21 -7.54
C ARG A 87 -0.66 17.02 -6.43
N PHE A 88 -0.22 17.17 -5.19
CA PHE A 88 -1.12 17.27 -4.04
C PHE A 88 -0.44 18.04 -2.90
N THR A 89 -1.22 18.62 -2.00
CA THR A 89 -0.68 19.32 -0.83
C THR A 89 -0.55 18.36 0.36
N ALA A 90 0.31 18.71 1.32
CA ALA A 90 0.34 18.00 2.60
C ALA A 90 -1.03 18.06 3.30
N TYR A 91 -1.70 19.21 3.23
CA TYR A 91 -3.03 19.43 3.80
C TYR A 91 -4.06 18.46 3.20
N SER A 92 -4.18 18.37 1.87
CA SER A 92 -5.17 17.50 1.23
C SER A 92 -4.95 16.03 1.58
N MET A 93 -3.69 15.58 1.58
CA MET A 93 -3.32 14.22 1.96
C MET A 93 -3.62 13.92 3.43
N LEU A 94 -3.29 14.82 4.36
CA LEU A 94 -3.56 14.63 5.78
C LEU A 94 -5.05 14.62 6.09
N THR A 95 -5.82 15.52 5.47
CA THR A 95 -7.28 15.54 5.56
C THR A 95 -7.88 14.23 5.05
N ALA A 96 -7.44 13.73 3.89
CA ALA A 96 -7.92 12.45 3.34
C ALA A 96 -7.60 11.23 4.23
N LEU A 97 -6.57 11.34 5.07
CA LEU A 97 -6.17 10.34 6.07
C LEU A 97 -6.79 10.56 7.45
N ARG A 98 -7.73 11.51 7.60
CA ARG A 98 -8.31 11.96 8.89
C ARG A 98 -7.23 12.32 9.93
N LYS A 99 -6.16 13.00 9.48
CA LYS A 99 -5.08 13.50 10.33
C LYS A 99 -5.10 15.02 10.42
N THR A 100 -4.77 15.55 11.59
CA THR A 100 -4.59 16.99 11.78
C THR A 100 -3.38 17.49 11.01
N ASP A 101 -3.47 18.70 10.45
CA ASP A 101 -2.38 19.31 9.71
C ASP A 101 -1.37 19.99 10.65
N THR A 102 -0.50 19.18 11.25
CA THR A 102 0.57 19.65 12.16
C THR A 102 1.94 19.42 11.55
N GLY A 103 2.95 20.19 11.98
CA GLY A 103 4.33 20.00 11.52
C GLY A 103 4.84 18.56 11.73
N GLY A 104 4.47 17.92 12.85
CA GLY A 104 4.77 16.52 13.12
C GLY A 104 4.15 15.56 12.11
N ASN A 105 2.87 15.72 11.79
CA ASN A 105 2.17 14.90 10.80
C ASN A 105 2.70 15.15 9.38
N ARG A 106 3.03 16.39 9.01
CA ARG A 106 3.70 16.72 7.75
C ARG A 106 5.06 16.03 7.64
N ALA A 107 5.86 16.03 8.71
CA ALA A 107 7.16 15.36 8.73
C ALA A 107 7.03 13.83 8.65
N VAL A 108 6.00 13.25 9.30
CA VAL A 108 5.67 11.83 9.15
C VAL A 108 5.33 11.52 7.69
N LEU A 109 4.42 12.28 7.08
CA LEU A 109 4.01 12.11 5.68
C LEU A 109 5.23 12.18 4.74
N HIS A 110 6.09 13.19 4.90
CA HIS A 110 7.29 13.33 4.08
C HIS A 110 8.20 12.09 4.18
N ARG A 111 8.43 11.55 5.38
CA ARG A 111 9.20 10.30 5.56
C ARG A 111 8.52 9.08 4.93
N ARG A 112 7.19 9.03 4.88
CA ARG A 112 6.45 7.95 4.16
C ARG A 112 6.71 8.05 2.66
N LEU A 113 6.62 9.25 2.09
CA LEU A 113 6.88 9.50 0.67
C LEU A 113 8.32 9.13 0.27
N LEU A 114 9.31 9.51 1.10
CA LEU A 114 10.71 9.11 0.90
C LEU A 114 10.87 7.58 0.90
N ARG A 115 10.23 6.87 1.85
CA ARG A 115 10.24 5.40 1.86
C ARG A 115 9.61 4.79 0.62
N LEU A 116 8.49 5.33 0.16
CA LEU A 116 7.80 4.87 -1.05
C LEU A 116 8.62 5.12 -2.32
N LYS A 117 9.53 6.11 -2.31
CA LYS A 117 10.43 6.45 -3.43
C LYS A 117 11.79 5.71 -3.40
N ALA A 118 12.31 5.39 -2.23
CA ALA A 118 13.68 4.88 -2.04
C ALA A 118 13.77 3.34 -1.99
N ASN A 119 12.72 2.62 -2.37
CA ASN A 119 12.71 1.15 -2.34
C ASN A 119 12.92 0.56 -3.73
N SER A 120 13.26 -0.73 -3.76
CA SER A 120 13.12 -1.59 -4.93
C SER A 120 12.18 -2.74 -4.56
N VAL A 121 11.16 -2.94 -5.38
CA VAL A 121 10.21 -4.05 -5.30
C VAL A 121 10.40 -4.89 -6.57
N GLU A 122 10.82 -6.14 -6.40
CA GLU A 122 10.88 -7.12 -7.48
C GLU A 122 9.68 -8.04 -7.34
N ILE A 123 8.72 -7.94 -8.26
CA ILE A 123 7.54 -8.79 -8.31
C ILE A 123 7.74 -9.84 -9.40
N VAL A 124 7.44 -11.09 -9.08
CA VAL A 124 7.28 -12.16 -10.08
C VAL A 124 5.90 -12.77 -9.91
N HIS A 125 5.12 -12.76 -10.98
CA HIS A 125 3.80 -13.39 -11.06
C HIS A 125 3.56 -13.92 -12.49
N ASP A 126 3.47 -15.25 -12.62
CA ASP A 126 3.39 -15.96 -13.90
C ASP A 126 4.50 -15.55 -14.88
N HIS A 127 4.13 -14.96 -16.04
CA HIS A 127 5.06 -14.48 -17.05
C HIS A 127 5.38 -12.97 -16.93
N ARG A 128 4.96 -12.33 -15.84
CA ARG A 128 5.19 -10.90 -15.60
C ARG A 128 6.19 -10.72 -14.47
N SER A 129 7.20 -9.90 -14.74
CA SER A 129 8.12 -9.40 -13.74
C SER A 129 8.06 -7.89 -13.69
N TYR A 130 8.18 -7.33 -12.50
CA TYR A 130 8.39 -5.90 -12.29
C TYR A 130 9.57 -5.71 -11.36
N VAL A 131 10.43 -4.74 -11.66
CA VAL A 131 11.53 -4.32 -10.80
C VAL A 131 11.54 -2.81 -10.79
N GLY A 132 11.25 -2.21 -9.64
CA GLY A 132 11.22 -0.76 -9.52
C GLY A 132 10.74 -0.27 -8.17
N SER A 133 10.70 1.05 -8.02
CA SER A 133 10.22 1.72 -6.81
C SER A 133 8.70 1.95 -6.88
N LEU A 134 8.00 1.89 -5.75
CA LEU A 134 6.56 2.18 -5.70
C LEU A 134 6.19 3.58 -6.23
N LEU A 135 7.10 4.55 -6.09
CA LEU A 135 7.05 5.85 -6.78
C LEU A 135 8.25 5.97 -7.71
N ALA A 136 8.02 6.28 -8.99
CA ALA A 136 9.09 6.55 -9.94
C ALA A 136 9.81 7.86 -9.59
N PHE A 137 9.05 8.88 -9.21
CA PHE A 137 9.57 10.20 -8.81
C PHE A 137 8.78 10.79 -7.64
N PHE A 138 9.47 11.57 -6.81
CA PHE A 138 8.89 12.33 -5.71
C PHE A 138 9.76 13.56 -5.43
N GLU A 139 9.14 14.73 -5.39
CA GLU A 139 9.75 15.94 -4.85
C GLU A 139 8.74 16.77 -4.04
N ARG A 140 9.26 17.73 -3.29
CA ARG A 140 8.48 18.81 -2.69
C ARG A 140 8.90 20.12 -3.34
N ASP A 141 7.97 20.74 -4.04
CA ASP A 141 8.14 22.06 -4.64
C ASP A 141 8.41 23.09 -3.52
N GLN A 142 9.54 23.78 -3.58
CA GLN A 142 9.94 24.73 -2.52
C GLN A 142 9.16 26.05 -2.59
N GLY A 143 8.63 26.40 -3.77
CA GLY A 143 7.85 27.63 -3.96
C GLY A 143 6.41 27.45 -3.51
N THR A 144 5.76 26.35 -3.90
CA THR A 144 4.35 26.09 -3.57
C THR A 144 4.16 25.24 -2.32
N GLY A 145 5.19 24.49 -1.90
CA GLY A 145 5.11 23.52 -0.81
C GLY A 145 4.35 22.23 -1.18
N GLU A 146 3.90 22.10 -2.43
CA GLU A 146 3.21 20.91 -2.95
C GLU A 146 4.15 19.73 -3.12
N TYR A 147 3.57 18.54 -3.10
CA TYR A 147 4.25 17.32 -3.49
C TYR A 147 3.97 17.02 -4.95
N VAL A 148 5.03 16.73 -5.70
CA VAL A 148 4.97 16.30 -7.10
C VAL A 148 5.42 14.85 -7.17
N VAL A 149 4.60 13.99 -7.77
CA VAL A 149 4.82 12.53 -7.80
C VAL A 149 4.64 12.01 -9.22
N VAL A 150 5.44 11.01 -9.60
CA VAL A 150 5.25 10.20 -10.81
C VAL A 150 5.11 8.74 -10.40
N LEU A 151 4.08 8.07 -10.91
CA LEU A 151 3.92 6.61 -10.77
C LEU A 151 4.74 5.88 -11.82
N ASP A 152 5.27 4.72 -11.46
CA ASP A 152 5.97 3.86 -12.41
C ASP A 152 4.97 3.27 -13.43
N PRO A 153 5.15 3.53 -14.75
CA PRO A 153 4.35 2.92 -15.81
C PRO A 153 4.25 1.39 -15.73
N GLN A 154 5.31 0.72 -15.28
CA GLN A 154 5.38 -0.74 -15.22
C GLN A 154 4.55 -1.34 -14.08
N LEU A 155 4.02 -0.51 -13.16
CA LEU A 155 3.06 -0.96 -12.15
C LEU A 155 1.64 -1.11 -12.71
N VAL A 156 1.28 -0.39 -13.78
CA VAL A 156 -0.09 -0.37 -14.32
C VAL A 156 -0.57 -1.77 -14.76
N PRO A 157 0.25 -2.64 -15.38
CA PRO A 157 -0.15 -4.01 -15.71
C PRO A 157 -0.63 -4.85 -14.53
N PHE A 158 -0.28 -4.52 -13.28
CA PHE A 158 -0.75 -5.21 -12.06
C PHE A 158 -2.16 -4.75 -11.62
N PHE A 159 -2.74 -3.79 -12.32
CA PHE A 159 -4.14 -3.36 -12.17
C PHE A 159 -5.06 -3.98 -13.24
N GLY A 160 -4.64 -5.10 -13.85
CA GLY A 160 -5.46 -5.84 -14.80
C GLY A 160 -6.78 -6.36 -14.20
N GLN A 161 -7.64 -6.90 -15.07
CA GLN A 161 -8.90 -7.53 -14.66
C GLN A 161 -8.63 -8.59 -13.59
N ASP A 162 -9.35 -8.51 -12.46
CA ASP A 162 -9.23 -9.39 -11.28
C ASP A 162 -7.86 -9.38 -10.58
N GLN A 163 -6.96 -8.46 -10.93
CA GLN A 163 -5.61 -8.33 -10.33
C GLN A 163 -5.50 -7.23 -9.27
N PHE A 164 -6.56 -6.43 -9.08
CA PHE A 164 -6.60 -5.39 -8.06
C PHE A 164 -7.89 -5.41 -7.23
N THR A 165 -7.81 -4.86 -6.03
CA THR A 165 -8.93 -4.72 -5.09
C THR A 165 -9.31 -3.26 -4.95
N ARG A 166 -10.61 -2.99 -4.78
CA ARG A 166 -11.16 -1.68 -4.42
C ARG A 166 -11.50 -1.69 -2.94
N LEU A 167 -10.60 -1.16 -2.11
CA LEU A 167 -10.81 -1.14 -0.66
C LEU A 167 -11.80 -0.05 -0.27
N ASN A 168 -12.80 -0.37 0.55
CA ASN A 168 -13.63 0.64 1.22
C ASN A 168 -12.73 1.53 2.08
N TRP A 169 -12.72 2.83 1.78
CA TRP A 169 -11.81 3.75 2.42
C TRP A 169 -12.20 4.10 3.85
N GLU A 170 -13.48 4.24 4.11
CA GLU A 170 -13.99 4.57 5.44
C GLU A 170 -13.66 3.45 6.43
N VAL A 171 -13.95 2.20 6.07
CA VAL A 171 -13.58 1.04 6.89
C VAL A 171 -12.07 1.01 7.16
N ARG A 172 -11.25 1.28 6.13
CA ARG A 172 -9.79 1.33 6.31
C ARG A 172 -9.35 2.42 7.30
N LEU A 173 -9.98 3.59 7.25
CA LEU A 173 -9.70 4.71 8.15
C LEU A 173 -10.16 4.43 9.58
N ASP A 174 -11.28 3.72 9.78
CA ASP A 174 -11.77 3.34 11.11
C ASP A 174 -10.87 2.31 11.81
N LEU A 175 -10.08 1.57 11.01
CA LEU A 175 -9.06 0.63 11.48
C LEU A 175 -7.70 1.30 11.77
N GLU A 176 -7.57 2.61 11.60
CA GLU A 176 -6.33 3.35 11.83
C GLU A 176 -5.81 3.14 13.26
N GLY A 177 -4.50 2.92 13.39
CA GLY A 177 -3.88 2.57 14.67
C GLY A 177 -4.01 1.08 15.05
N LYS A 178 -4.67 0.27 14.23
CA LYS A 178 -4.78 -1.20 14.37
C LYS A 178 -4.16 -1.92 13.16
N PRO A 179 -2.81 -1.94 12.99
CA PRO A 179 -2.17 -2.40 11.75
C PRO A 179 -2.53 -3.84 11.34
N LEU A 180 -2.65 -4.76 12.30
CA LEU A 180 -3.04 -6.13 11.99
C LEU A 180 -4.47 -6.21 11.46
N ALA A 181 -5.38 -5.40 12.01
CA ALA A 181 -6.75 -5.36 11.52
C ALA A 181 -6.84 -4.71 10.13
N GLN A 182 -6.11 -3.61 9.87
CA GLN A 182 -6.02 -3.01 8.54
C GLN A 182 -5.51 -4.00 7.50
N TRP A 183 -4.48 -4.79 7.85
CA TRP A 183 -3.94 -5.80 6.95
C TRP A 183 -4.93 -6.94 6.73
N VAL A 184 -5.54 -7.50 7.79
CA VAL A 184 -6.50 -8.61 7.67
C VAL A 184 -7.74 -8.21 6.87
N PHE A 185 -8.27 -7.02 7.11
CA PHE A 185 -9.36 -6.45 6.31
C PHE A 185 -8.98 -6.43 4.82
N ALA A 186 -7.86 -5.78 4.48
CA ALA A 186 -7.44 -5.67 3.08
C ALA A 186 -7.10 -7.02 2.45
N PHE A 187 -6.53 -7.95 3.21
CA PHE A 187 -6.27 -9.32 2.76
C PHE A 187 -7.55 -10.02 2.34
N TYR A 188 -8.60 -10.00 3.18
CA TYR A 188 -9.86 -10.67 2.87
C TYR A 188 -10.65 -9.97 1.76
N GLU A 189 -10.65 -8.63 1.73
CA GLU A 189 -11.25 -7.86 0.62
C GLU A 189 -10.63 -8.22 -0.74
N SER A 190 -9.36 -8.66 -0.74
CA SER A 190 -8.73 -9.09 -1.98
C SER A 190 -9.19 -10.45 -2.49
N HIS A 191 -9.89 -11.26 -1.69
CA HIS A 191 -10.35 -12.58 -2.10
C HIS A 191 -11.80 -12.53 -2.58
N ALA A 192 -12.05 -12.90 -3.83
CA ALA A 192 -13.41 -13.01 -4.37
C ALA A 192 -14.30 -13.97 -3.56
N VAL A 193 -13.69 -15.04 -3.03
CA VAL A 193 -14.33 -15.97 -2.10
C VAL A 193 -13.44 -16.10 -0.85
N PRO A 194 -13.71 -15.32 0.22
CA PRO A 194 -12.99 -15.43 1.48
C PRO A 194 -13.11 -16.83 2.07
N TYR A 195 -12.03 -17.33 2.68
CA TYR A 195 -11.99 -18.65 3.30
C TYR A 195 -11.25 -18.59 4.64
N LYS A 196 -11.49 -19.59 5.50
CA LYS A 196 -10.85 -19.65 6.82
C LYS A 196 -9.34 -19.88 6.65
N MET A 197 -8.54 -18.97 7.19
CA MET A 197 -7.08 -19.10 7.27
C MET A 197 -6.62 -19.24 8.72
N GLN A 198 -5.60 -20.07 8.93
CA GLN A 198 -4.95 -20.19 10.24
C GLN A 198 -4.35 -18.84 10.68
N VAL A 199 -4.51 -18.50 11.96
CA VAL A 199 -4.00 -17.24 12.52
C VAL A 199 -2.48 -17.12 12.35
N THR A 200 -1.75 -18.23 12.47
CA THR A 200 -0.30 -18.31 12.21
C THR A 200 0.05 -17.88 10.78
N SER A 201 -0.73 -18.31 9.79
CA SER A 201 -0.54 -17.92 8.39
C SER A 201 -0.81 -16.44 8.18
N LEU A 202 -1.87 -15.89 8.78
CA LEU A 202 -2.17 -14.44 8.71
C LEU A 202 -1.06 -13.60 9.35
N LEU A 203 -0.53 -14.03 10.49
CA LEU A 203 0.58 -13.33 11.16
C LEU A 203 1.85 -13.33 10.30
N ARG A 204 2.19 -14.47 9.70
CA ARG A 204 3.32 -14.59 8.78
C ARG A 204 3.14 -13.70 7.55
N LEU A 205 2.01 -13.82 6.86
CA LEU A 205 1.73 -13.07 5.63
C LEU A 205 1.63 -11.57 5.87
N SER A 206 1.17 -11.15 7.05
CA SER A 206 1.12 -9.75 7.42
C SER A 206 2.46 -9.16 7.83
N GLY A 207 3.53 -9.96 7.92
CA GLY A 207 4.82 -9.52 8.43
C GLY A 207 4.75 -9.04 9.89
N SER A 208 3.75 -9.51 10.66
CA SER A 208 3.59 -9.11 12.05
C SER A 208 4.75 -9.65 12.89
N LYS A 209 5.31 -8.80 13.75
CA LYS A 209 6.32 -9.22 14.75
C LYS A 209 5.71 -10.00 15.92
N ASN A 210 4.38 -10.11 15.97
CA ASN A 210 3.69 -10.80 17.04
C ASN A 210 3.63 -12.30 16.75
N SER A 211 4.48 -13.09 17.38
CA SER A 211 4.49 -14.56 17.25
C SER A 211 3.39 -15.25 18.07
N ASN A 212 2.73 -14.53 19.00
CA ASN A 212 1.73 -15.11 19.89
C ASN A 212 0.31 -15.05 19.29
N CYS A 213 -0.17 -16.22 18.86
CA CYS A 213 -1.50 -16.39 18.27
C CYS A 213 -2.65 -15.94 19.19
N ARG A 214 -2.60 -16.20 20.49
CA ARG A 214 -3.67 -15.80 21.43
C ARG A 214 -3.83 -14.28 21.48
N SER A 215 -2.70 -13.57 21.55
CA SER A 215 -2.70 -12.11 21.58
C SER A 215 -3.14 -11.51 20.24
N ALA A 216 -2.84 -12.17 19.11
CA ALA A 216 -3.30 -11.76 17.79
C ALA A 216 -4.81 -11.94 17.64
N THR A 217 -5.35 -13.10 18.06
CA THR A 217 -6.79 -13.36 18.07
C THR A 217 -7.51 -12.36 18.97
N GLN A 218 -6.97 -12.05 20.15
CA GLN A 218 -7.57 -11.03 21.03
C GLN A 218 -7.61 -9.65 20.37
N LYS A 219 -6.54 -9.25 19.67
CA LYS A 219 -6.50 -7.98 18.94
C LYS A 219 -7.53 -7.96 17.81
N LEU A 220 -7.68 -9.06 17.07
CA LEU A 220 -8.66 -9.18 15.98
C LEU A 220 -10.10 -9.19 16.51
N ASN A 221 -10.39 -9.94 17.58
CA ASN A 221 -11.73 -9.98 18.19
C ASN A 221 -12.16 -8.61 18.72
N ARG A 222 -11.24 -7.80 19.26
CA ARG A 222 -11.53 -6.42 19.69
C ARG A 222 -11.87 -5.48 18.52
N VAL A 223 -11.60 -5.89 17.29
CA VAL A 223 -11.95 -5.11 16.09
C VAL A 223 -13.26 -5.59 15.48
N CYS A 224 -13.53 -6.90 15.49
CA CYS A 224 -14.73 -7.48 14.88
C CYS A 224 -16.00 -7.41 15.77
N VAL A 225 -15.93 -6.78 16.96
CA VAL A 225 -17.05 -6.65 17.92
C VAL A 225 -17.63 -5.22 17.91
N CYS A 226 -17.63 -4.56 16.75
CA CYS A 226 -18.35 -3.31 16.53
C CYS A 226 -19.33 -3.49 15.38
#